data_AF-A0A3D5M9S2-F1
#
_entry.id   AF-A0A3D5M9S2-F1
#
_cell.length_a   1.000
_cell.length_b   1.000
_cell.length_c   1.000
_cell.angle_alpha   90.00
_cell.angle_beta   90.00
_cell.angle_gamma   90.00
#
_symmetry.space_group_name_H-M   'P 1'
#
loop_
_entity.id
_entity.type
_entity.pdbx_description
1 polymer ?
#
loop_
_entity_poly.entity_id
_entity_poly.type
_entity_poly.pdbx_seq_one_letter_code
_entity_poly.pdbx_strand_id
1 'polypeptide(L)'
;MSSRPISSVRLFFLLFLAWLSFGDVLVAQGPPPPPPPPGGGGIPPLPPVPEPAQNPSTPEKEMLGKFLFWETQLSQDRAVSCGTCHFPEAGGSDPRTLSEVTRHPGSDGVLGTPDDIMGSIGSQSQNCDGTILSNTFFGTERQVTNRKSQSTLGAMYSPNLFWDGRIGPQFINPETGAVSIPGAGSGSPAGGALEAQAIDPILSEIEMGCDSRSWDDVRARLLAAVPLQYSTNIPVAMASTLAQFPDYSALFTMAFGTPTITAERIAFAIAAYERTLNPDQTPFDLFLAGNPNAMSNDAQQGFNRFQNACLPCHGGPFLSDNVFHDIGVRPENEDLGRFLITGNNVDRGRFKTPPLRNVELRAPYFHNGGKETLLDVVNFYNGGGDFQNPEQGPGTPPLGLPLGARLDIVEFLEALTDPRAEQGLPPFDHPSMPVYFRRGDVNSDGVMDISDAIGVLQYLFDGLVVNCDDAADANDDGEINISDAVRLLSRLFNGGEPLPAPSESAEGPDLTIDQLECLN
;
A
#
# COMPACT_ATOMS: atom_id res chain seq x y z
N MET A 1 31.49 72.63 -15.31
CA MET A 1 30.77 73.26 -16.45
C MET A 1 30.15 72.12 -17.25
N SER A 2 28.84 71.87 -17.07
CA SER A 2 27.78 72.12 -18.08
C SER A 2 28.05 71.37 -19.39
N SER A 3 27.21 70.47 -19.92
CA SER A 3 25.76 70.52 -20.10
C SER A 3 25.28 69.18 -20.72
N ARG A 4 24.04 68.75 -20.43
CA ARG A 4 23.31 67.75 -21.23
C ARG A 4 22.89 68.36 -22.60
N PRO A 5 22.50 67.55 -23.61
CA PRO A 5 21.06 67.40 -23.81
C PRO A 5 20.57 66.03 -24.32
N ILE A 6 19.26 65.91 -24.25
CA ILE A 6 18.33 64.83 -24.62
C ILE A 6 18.17 64.75 -26.15
N SER A 7 17.97 63.55 -26.71
CA SER A 7 17.11 63.41 -27.90
C SER A 7 16.37 62.07 -27.91
N SER A 8 15.07 62.19 -28.14
CA SER A 8 14.03 61.17 -28.21
C SER A 8 14.08 60.39 -29.53
N VAL A 9 13.80 59.09 -29.50
CA VAL A 9 13.21 58.36 -30.65
C VAL A 9 12.15 57.40 -30.14
N ARG A 10 10.94 57.53 -30.71
CA ARG A 10 9.77 56.67 -30.53
C ARG A 10 9.79 55.54 -31.57
N LEU A 11 9.35 54.36 -31.12
CA LEU A 11 8.55 53.34 -31.80
C LEU A 11 9.09 52.69 -33.09
N PHE A 12 9.24 51.36 -33.08
CA PHE A 12 8.52 50.49 -34.03
C PHE A 12 8.40 49.06 -33.45
N PHE A 13 7.16 48.59 -33.38
CA PHE A 13 6.73 47.23 -33.07
C PHE A 13 7.24 46.24 -34.12
N LEU A 14 7.83 45.12 -33.71
CA LEU A 14 7.86 43.88 -34.47
C LEU A 14 7.61 42.71 -33.50
N LEU A 15 6.38 42.23 -33.51
CA LEU A 15 5.95 40.97 -32.92
C LEU A 15 6.69 39.82 -33.61
N PHE A 16 7.51 39.07 -32.86
CA PHE A 16 7.84 37.69 -33.19
C PHE A 16 7.13 36.80 -32.18
N LEU A 17 6.01 36.19 -32.60
CA LEU A 17 5.46 35.04 -31.92
C LEU A 17 6.42 33.87 -32.15
N ALA A 18 7.20 33.53 -31.13
CA ALA A 18 7.81 32.22 -31.01
C ALA A 18 6.79 31.32 -30.29
N TRP A 19 6.05 30.52 -31.06
CA TRP A 19 5.40 29.32 -30.54
C TRP A 19 6.51 28.34 -30.14
N LEU A 20 6.82 28.27 -28.85
CA LEU A 20 7.55 27.14 -28.27
C LEU A 20 6.51 26.10 -27.86
N SER A 21 6.29 25.15 -28.75
CA SER A 21 5.70 23.85 -28.42
C SER A 21 6.62 23.16 -27.42
N PHE A 22 6.25 23.16 -26.14
CA PHE A 22 6.87 22.31 -25.13
C PHE A 22 6.29 20.91 -25.29
N GLY A 23 7.02 20.06 -26.00
CA GLY A 23 6.87 18.61 -25.94
C GLY A 23 7.81 18.06 -24.87
N ASP A 24 7.23 17.21 -24.02
CA ASP A 24 7.80 16.11 -23.25
C ASP A 24 8.99 16.35 -22.29
N VAL A 25 8.71 16.23 -21.00
CA VAL A 25 9.41 15.26 -20.13
C VAL A 25 8.37 14.48 -19.32
N LEU A 26 7.54 13.70 -20.01
CA LEU A 26 7.03 12.46 -19.46
C LEU A 26 8.15 11.44 -19.66
N VAL A 27 8.70 10.90 -18.57
CA VAL A 27 9.56 9.71 -18.67
C VAL A 27 8.64 8.54 -19.01
N ALA A 28 8.26 8.45 -20.30
CA ALA A 28 7.63 7.27 -20.85
C ALA A 28 8.61 6.11 -20.65
N GLN A 29 8.12 5.03 -20.02
CA GLN A 29 8.84 3.76 -20.03
C GLN A 29 9.16 3.43 -21.50
N GLY A 30 10.42 3.13 -21.78
CA GLY A 30 10.80 2.65 -23.11
C GLY A 30 9.93 1.44 -23.51
N PRO A 31 9.74 1.19 -24.81
CA PRO A 31 8.95 0.04 -25.25
C PRO A 31 9.49 -1.25 -24.60
N PRO A 32 8.62 -2.16 -24.15
CA PRO A 32 9.05 -3.39 -23.50
C PRO A 32 10.04 -4.14 -24.42
N PRO A 33 11.10 -4.75 -23.84
CA PRO A 33 12.07 -5.48 -24.64
C PRO A 33 11.37 -6.58 -25.46
N PRO A 34 11.82 -6.87 -26.69
CA PRO A 34 11.23 -7.91 -27.52
C PRO A 34 11.33 -9.28 -26.82
N PRO A 35 10.31 -10.15 -26.96
CA PRO A 35 10.30 -11.44 -26.30
C PRO A 35 11.48 -12.31 -26.78
N PRO A 36 12.25 -12.92 -25.86
CA PRO A 36 13.35 -13.81 -26.23
C PRO A 36 12.85 -15.10 -26.91
N PRO A 37 13.67 -15.76 -27.75
CA PRO A 37 13.35 -17.07 -28.30
C PRO A 37 13.25 -18.12 -27.17
N PRO A 38 12.42 -19.18 -27.33
CA PRO A 38 12.19 -20.13 -26.25
C PRO A 38 13.46 -20.94 -26.00
N GLY A 39 14.12 -20.64 -24.88
CA GLY A 39 15.32 -21.31 -24.43
C GLY A 39 15.34 -21.49 -22.91
N GLY A 40 15.00 -22.70 -22.45
CA GLY A 40 15.65 -23.29 -21.27
C GLY A 40 15.12 -22.94 -19.87
N GLY A 41 13.81 -22.84 -19.66
CA GLY A 41 13.21 -22.82 -18.31
C GLY A 41 11.69 -22.75 -18.44
N GLY A 42 10.93 -23.52 -17.66
CA GLY A 42 9.48 -23.68 -17.84
C GLY A 42 8.63 -22.41 -17.59
N ILE A 43 9.25 -21.26 -17.33
CA ILE A 43 8.58 -20.02 -16.91
C ILE A 43 8.80 -18.93 -17.99
N PRO A 44 7.73 -18.47 -18.68
CA PRO A 44 7.83 -17.41 -19.68
C PRO A 44 8.01 -16.02 -19.05
N PRO A 45 8.51 -15.02 -19.82
CA PRO A 45 8.57 -13.63 -19.36
C PRO A 45 7.18 -13.05 -19.10
N LEU A 46 7.13 -11.91 -18.39
CA LEU A 46 5.90 -11.16 -18.17
C LEU A 46 5.20 -10.79 -19.48
N PRO A 47 3.88 -11.01 -19.59
CA PRO A 47 3.13 -10.56 -20.74
C PRO A 47 2.89 -9.04 -20.64
N PRO A 48 2.43 -8.41 -21.74
CA PRO A 48 1.99 -7.02 -21.71
C PRO A 48 0.96 -6.77 -20.60
N VAL A 49 1.01 -5.59 -19.99
CA VAL A 49 0.07 -5.16 -18.96
C VAL A 49 -1.37 -5.22 -19.50
N PRO A 50 -2.29 -5.90 -18.80
CA PRO A 50 -3.67 -6.03 -19.26
C PRO A 50 -4.47 -4.74 -19.00
N GLU A 51 -5.13 -4.26 -20.06
CA GLU A 51 -5.95 -3.06 -20.03
C GLU A 51 -7.38 -3.35 -20.52
N PRO A 52 -8.42 -3.07 -19.72
CA PRO A 52 -9.79 -3.17 -20.18
C PRO A 52 -10.10 -2.02 -21.16
N ALA A 53 -10.82 -2.32 -22.24
CA ALA A 53 -11.16 -1.33 -23.27
C ALA A 53 -11.95 -0.11 -22.73
N GLN A 54 -12.67 -0.29 -21.61
CA GLN A 54 -13.46 0.75 -20.95
C GLN A 54 -12.62 1.68 -20.08
N ASN A 55 -11.44 1.24 -19.63
CA ASN A 55 -10.49 2.05 -18.88
C ASN A 55 -9.07 1.90 -19.43
N PRO A 56 -8.80 2.44 -20.64
CA PRO A 56 -7.44 2.52 -21.15
C PRO A 56 -6.60 3.44 -20.26
N SER A 57 -5.34 3.06 -20.03
CA SER A 57 -4.39 3.85 -19.26
C SER A 57 -3.98 5.10 -20.06
N THR A 58 -3.83 6.22 -19.37
CA THR A 58 -3.21 7.44 -19.91
C THR A 58 -2.33 8.05 -18.82
N PRO A 59 -1.28 8.80 -19.16
CA PRO A 59 -0.43 9.45 -18.17
C PRO A 59 -1.22 10.32 -17.18
N GLU A 60 -2.29 10.96 -17.62
CA GLU A 60 -3.14 11.80 -16.79
C GLU A 60 -3.96 10.97 -15.78
N LYS A 61 -4.52 9.81 -16.20
CA LYS A 61 -5.22 8.90 -15.30
C LYS A 61 -4.29 8.23 -14.31
N GLU A 62 -3.12 7.80 -14.77
CA GLU A 62 -2.06 7.22 -13.93
C GLU A 62 -1.61 8.22 -12.87
N MET A 63 -1.41 9.48 -13.26
CA MET A 63 -1.02 10.54 -12.33
C MET A 63 -2.12 10.86 -11.31
N LEU A 64 -3.39 10.99 -11.75
CA LEU A 64 -4.51 11.15 -10.81
C LEU A 64 -4.64 9.93 -9.87
N GLY A 65 -4.45 8.72 -10.41
CA GLY A 65 -4.44 7.48 -9.63
C GLY A 65 -3.35 7.49 -8.58
N LYS A 66 -2.15 7.96 -8.92
CA LYS A 66 -1.03 8.12 -7.98
C LYS A 66 -1.38 9.10 -6.87
N PHE A 67 -2.00 10.25 -7.18
CA PHE A 67 -2.49 11.16 -6.15
C PHE A 67 -3.49 10.49 -5.21
N LEU A 68 -4.50 9.80 -5.76
CA LEU A 68 -5.53 9.13 -4.95
C LEU A 68 -4.95 7.98 -4.12
N PHE A 69 -4.03 7.19 -4.66
CA PHE A 69 -3.41 6.06 -3.95
C PHE A 69 -2.65 6.51 -2.70
N TRP A 70 -2.03 7.69 -2.74
CA TRP A 70 -1.23 8.24 -1.65
C TRP A 70 -1.98 9.32 -0.81
N GLU A 71 -3.24 9.62 -1.12
CA GLU A 71 -4.02 10.65 -0.41
C GLU A 71 -4.58 10.11 0.91
N THR A 72 -3.99 10.53 2.04
CA THR A 72 -4.50 10.14 3.37
C THR A 72 -5.84 10.78 3.67
N GLN A 73 -6.15 11.94 3.09
CA GLN A 73 -7.46 12.57 3.25
C GLN A 73 -8.59 11.78 2.60
N LEU A 74 -8.31 10.68 1.87
CA LEU A 74 -9.35 9.75 1.47
C LEU A 74 -9.89 8.94 2.64
N SER A 75 -9.13 8.69 3.72
CA SER A 75 -9.71 8.07 4.91
C SER A 75 -10.54 9.07 5.72
N GLN A 76 -11.45 8.56 6.54
CA GLN A 76 -12.30 9.39 7.41
C GLN A 76 -11.47 10.22 8.41
N ASP A 77 -10.41 9.65 8.94
CA ASP A 77 -9.50 10.30 9.91
C ASP A 77 -8.33 11.06 9.26
N ARG A 78 -8.25 11.11 7.92
CA ARG A 78 -7.17 11.75 7.16
C ARG A 78 -5.77 11.15 7.38
N ALA A 79 -5.71 9.92 7.86
CA ALA A 79 -4.47 9.26 8.24
C ALA A 79 -4.07 8.06 7.37
N VAL A 80 -5.02 7.47 6.65
CA VAL A 80 -4.83 6.23 5.90
C VAL A 80 -5.06 6.49 4.41
N SER A 81 -4.14 6.00 3.60
CA SER A 81 -4.22 5.92 2.15
C SER A 81 -3.98 4.47 1.70
N CYS A 82 -4.15 4.18 0.42
CA CYS A 82 -3.75 2.88 -0.13
C CYS A 82 -2.26 2.61 0.15
N GLY A 83 -1.42 3.63 -0.04
CA GLY A 83 0.02 3.59 0.22
C GLY A 83 0.41 3.38 1.68
N THR A 84 -0.49 3.60 2.65
CA THR A 84 -0.24 3.28 4.07
C THR A 84 -0.07 1.77 4.29
N CYS A 85 -0.84 0.96 3.56
CA CYS A 85 -0.85 -0.51 3.68
C CYS A 85 -0.19 -1.21 2.48
N HIS A 86 0.17 -0.48 1.43
CA HIS A 86 0.70 -1.03 0.18
C HIS A 86 1.94 -0.25 -0.27
N PHE A 87 3.04 -0.48 0.43
CA PHE A 87 4.29 0.25 0.24
C PHE A 87 5.23 -0.53 -0.71
N PRO A 88 5.73 0.07 -1.79
CA PRO A 88 6.53 -0.66 -2.79
C PRO A 88 7.79 -1.35 -2.24
N GLU A 89 8.49 -0.69 -1.32
CA GLU A 89 9.70 -1.18 -0.64
C GLU A 89 9.38 -2.35 0.29
N ALA A 90 8.13 -2.51 0.70
CA ALA A 90 7.60 -3.68 1.40
C ALA A 90 6.91 -4.67 0.44
N GLY A 91 7.33 -4.67 -0.84
CA GLY A 91 6.78 -5.52 -1.88
C GLY A 91 5.30 -5.26 -2.19
N GLY A 92 4.82 -4.03 -1.97
CA GLY A 92 3.41 -3.64 -2.10
C GLY A 92 2.52 -4.15 -0.96
N SER A 93 3.10 -4.55 0.17
CA SER A 93 2.40 -4.93 1.40
C SER A 93 2.60 -3.85 2.47
N ASP A 94 2.06 -4.08 3.67
CA ASP A 94 2.15 -3.12 4.77
C ASP A 94 3.48 -3.31 5.51
N PRO A 95 4.38 -2.31 5.53
CA PRO A 95 5.70 -2.40 6.17
C PRO A 95 5.61 -2.58 7.68
N ARG A 96 4.47 -2.27 8.30
CA ARG A 96 4.26 -2.32 9.75
C ARG A 96 3.95 -3.73 10.24
N THR A 97 3.63 -4.67 9.34
CA THR A 97 3.11 -6.02 9.67
C THR A 97 4.05 -6.92 10.49
N LEU A 98 5.28 -6.48 10.77
CA LEU A 98 6.19 -7.13 11.70
C LEU A 98 6.10 -6.59 13.14
N SER A 99 5.36 -5.51 13.36
CA SER A 99 5.18 -4.87 14.65
C SER A 99 3.95 -5.40 15.38
N GLU A 100 4.03 -5.49 16.71
CA GLU A 100 2.94 -5.93 17.59
C GLU A 100 1.67 -5.06 17.45
N VAL A 101 1.81 -3.79 17.07
CA VAL A 101 0.67 -2.89 16.83
C VAL A 101 -0.22 -3.33 15.65
N THR A 102 0.28 -4.22 14.79
CA THR A 102 -0.48 -4.79 13.66
C THR A 102 -1.14 -6.14 13.96
N ARG A 103 -1.21 -6.52 15.24
CA ARG A 103 -1.78 -7.80 15.67
C ARG A 103 -3.30 -7.70 15.79
N HIS A 104 -4.00 -8.58 15.08
CA HIS A 104 -5.42 -8.84 15.26
C HIS A 104 -5.59 -10.10 16.13
N PRO A 105 -6.53 -10.12 17.10
CA PRO A 105 -6.72 -11.21 18.07
C PRO A 105 -7.36 -12.48 17.49
N GLY A 106 -7.19 -12.71 16.18
CA GLY A 106 -7.72 -13.90 15.53
C GLY A 106 -9.23 -14.12 15.67
N SER A 107 -9.59 -15.39 15.74
CA SER A 107 -10.95 -15.90 15.80
C SER A 107 -11.49 -16.02 17.22
N ASP A 108 -10.61 -16.21 18.20
CA ASP A 108 -10.99 -16.35 19.61
C ASP A 108 -11.15 -15.00 20.34
N GLY A 109 -10.65 -13.91 19.75
CA GLY A 109 -10.75 -12.56 20.28
C GLY A 109 -9.77 -12.28 21.42
N VAL A 110 -8.70 -13.08 21.57
CA VAL A 110 -7.67 -12.94 22.59
C VAL A 110 -6.30 -12.72 21.93
N LEU A 111 -5.62 -11.62 22.27
CA LEU A 111 -4.25 -11.37 21.79
C LEU A 111 -3.24 -12.32 22.47
N GLY A 112 -2.17 -12.67 21.74
CA GLY A 112 -1.06 -13.49 22.22
C GLY A 112 -1.30 -14.99 22.06
N THR A 113 -2.27 -15.37 21.24
CA THR A 113 -2.63 -16.77 20.95
C THR A 113 -2.14 -17.20 19.57
N PRO A 114 -2.06 -18.51 19.28
CA PRO A 114 -1.60 -19.00 17.99
C PRO A 114 -2.47 -18.61 16.78
N ASP A 115 -3.73 -18.17 16.97
CA ASP A 115 -4.62 -17.72 15.90
C ASP A 115 -4.56 -16.21 15.63
N ASP A 116 -3.67 -15.50 16.32
CA ASP A 116 -3.36 -14.11 16.02
C ASP A 116 -2.95 -13.93 14.55
N ILE A 117 -3.31 -12.77 14.00
CA ILE A 117 -3.06 -12.43 12.61
C ILE A 117 -2.27 -11.14 12.57
N MET A 118 -1.19 -11.11 11.78
CA MET A 118 -0.51 -9.87 11.41
C MET A 118 -1.27 -9.23 10.25
N GLY A 119 -2.14 -8.28 10.59
CA GLY A 119 -2.95 -7.51 9.65
C GLY A 119 -2.32 -6.17 9.29
N SER A 120 -3.13 -5.30 8.70
CA SER A 120 -2.77 -3.91 8.42
C SER A 120 -3.54 -2.99 9.34
N ILE A 121 -2.86 -1.98 9.88
CA ILE A 121 -3.52 -0.95 10.69
C ILE A 121 -4.29 -0.01 9.76
N GLY A 122 -5.59 0.06 9.95
CA GLY A 122 -6.47 0.98 9.24
C GLY A 122 -6.92 2.14 10.12
N SER A 123 -8.23 2.42 10.09
CA SER A 123 -8.82 3.58 10.74
C SER A 123 -9.34 3.26 12.14
N GLN A 124 -9.38 4.28 13.01
CA GLN A 124 -10.12 4.21 14.27
C GLN A 124 -11.60 3.96 14.00
N SER A 125 -12.25 3.19 14.88
CA SER A 125 -13.71 3.02 14.81
C SER A 125 -14.37 4.36 15.11
N GLN A 126 -15.19 4.88 14.21
CA GLN A 126 -15.77 6.21 14.32
C GLN A 126 -17.05 6.38 13.51
N ASN A 127 -17.89 7.31 13.95
CA ASN A 127 -18.99 7.84 13.15
C ASN A 127 -18.45 8.74 12.04
N CYS A 128 -19.24 8.94 10.98
CA CYS A 128 -18.84 9.84 9.89
C CYS A 128 -18.78 11.34 10.27
N ASP A 129 -19.24 11.72 11.47
CA ASP A 129 -19.01 13.05 12.06
C ASP A 129 -17.64 13.20 12.76
N GLY A 130 -16.85 12.13 12.84
CA GLY A 130 -15.54 12.09 13.48
C GLY A 130 -15.56 11.68 14.95
N THR A 131 -16.72 11.35 15.52
CA THR A 131 -16.82 10.85 16.89
C THR A 131 -16.21 9.46 16.99
N ILE A 132 -15.14 9.30 17.79
CA ILE A 132 -14.48 8.02 18.04
C ILE A 132 -15.39 7.09 18.86
N LEU A 133 -15.46 5.84 18.41
CA LEU A 133 -16.20 4.76 19.04
C LEU A 133 -15.22 3.78 19.69
N SER A 134 -15.64 3.18 20.81
CA SER A 134 -14.86 2.10 21.42
C SER A 134 -15.18 0.77 20.73
N ASN A 135 -14.18 0.21 20.04
CA ASN A 135 -14.20 -1.14 19.51
C ASN A 135 -14.02 -2.17 20.65
N THR A 136 -14.60 -3.36 20.51
CA THR A 136 -14.52 -4.45 21.51
C THR A 136 -13.08 -4.93 21.77
N PHE A 137 -12.24 -4.97 20.75
CA PHE A 137 -10.87 -5.50 20.82
C PHE A 137 -9.82 -4.41 20.87
N PHE A 138 -10.01 -3.36 20.06
CA PHE A 138 -9.05 -2.28 19.90
C PHE A 138 -9.33 -1.08 20.82
N GLY A 139 -10.44 -1.06 21.56
CA GLY A 139 -10.82 0.11 22.35
C GLY A 139 -10.95 1.34 21.44
N THR A 140 -10.26 2.42 21.76
CA THR A 140 -10.19 3.64 20.93
C THR A 140 -8.99 3.67 19.97
N GLU A 141 -8.14 2.65 20.00
CA GLU A 141 -7.01 2.52 19.09
C GLU A 141 -7.49 2.18 17.66
N ARG A 142 -6.56 2.27 16.71
CA ARG A 142 -6.84 1.92 15.32
C ARG A 142 -7.17 0.44 15.16
N GLN A 143 -8.10 0.15 14.26
CA GLN A 143 -8.48 -1.22 13.96
C GLN A 143 -7.44 -1.88 13.05
N VAL A 144 -7.24 -3.17 13.24
CA VAL A 144 -6.34 -3.99 12.41
C VAL A 144 -7.17 -4.89 11.51
N THR A 145 -6.77 -5.07 10.25
CA THR A 145 -7.45 -5.99 9.34
C THR A 145 -7.29 -7.44 9.78
N ASN A 146 -8.26 -8.29 9.46
CA ASN A 146 -8.25 -9.71 9.82
C ASN A 146 -7.40 -10.60 8.91
N ARG A 147 -6.64 -10.01 7.97
CA ARG A 147 -5.70 -10.70 7.09
C ARG A 147 -4.57 -9.76 6.72
N LYS A 148 -3.40 -10.34 6.46
CA LYS A 148 -2.25 -9.62 5.94
C LYS A 148 -2.56 -8.98 4.59
N SER A 149 -2.15 -7.74 4.36
CA SER A 149 -2.24 -7.07 3.06
C SER A 149 -1.57 -7.87 1.93
N GLN A 150 -2.30 -8.10 0.83
CA GLN A 150 -1.68 -8.63 -0.39
C GLN A 150 -0.84 -7.57 -1.10
N SER A 151 0.09 -8.02 -1.93
CA SER A 151 0.88 -7.13 -2.79
C SER A 151 -0.01 -6.47 -3.85
N THR A 152 0.12 -5.16 -4.02
CA THR A 152 -0.40 -4.42 -5.19
C THR A 152 0.52 -4.55 -6.43
N LEU A 153 1.79 -4.90 -6.23
CA LEU A 153 2.75 -5.00 -7.33
C LEU A 153 2.43 -6.22 -8.19
N GLY A 154 2.19 -6.01 -9.49
CA GLY A 154 1.76 -7.09 -10.37
C GLY A 154 0.29 -7.52 -10.21
N ALA A 155 -0.52 -6.82 -9.40
CA ALA A 155 -1.92 -7.20 -9.14
C ALA A 155 -2.79 -7.20 -10.40
N MET A 156 -2.47 -6.34 -11.38
CA MET A 156 -3.17 -6.24 -12.68
C MET A 156 -3.28 -7.59 -13.43
N TYR A 157 -2.39 -8.54 -13.14
CA TYR A 157 -2.35 -9.84 -13.80
C TYR A 157 -3.24 -10.91 -13.14
N SER A 158 -3.90 -10.58 -12.03
CA SER A 158 -4.82 -11.48 -11.34
C SER A 158 -6.28 -11.18 -11.76
N PRO A 159 -7.03 -12.15 -12.30
CA PRO A 159 -8.45 -11.94 -12.63
C PRO A 159 -9.37 -11.93 -11.39
N ASN A 160 -8.88 -12.41 -10.25
CA ASN A 160 -9.54 -12.32 -8.95
C ASN A 160 -8.56 -11.76 -7.92
N LEU A 161 -9.00 -10.78 -7.14
CA LEU A 161 -8.19 -10.10 -6.13
C LEU A 161 -8.68 -10.43 -4.71
N PHE A 162 -7.84 -10.08 -3.73
CA PHE A 162 -7.90 -10.54 -2.34
C PHE A 162 -7.58 -12.03 -2.16
N TRP A 163 -7.29 -12.42 -0.92
CA TRP A 163 -6.94 -13.79 -0.54
C TRP A 163 -8.03 -14.82 -0.85
N ASP A 164 -9.30 -14.45 -0.67
CA ASP A 164 -10.48 -15.30 -0.88
C ASP A 164 -11.08 -15.16 -2.29
N GLY A 165 -10.60 -14.20 -3.08
CA GLY A 165 -11.11 -13.93 -4.43
C GLY A 165 -12.48 -13.26 -4.43
N ARG A 166 -12.83 -12.50 -3.37
CA ARG A 166 -14.12 -11.79 -3.29
C ARG A 166 -14.33 -10.77 -4.39
N ILE A 167 -13.23 -10.21 -4.92
CA ILE A 167 -13.27 -9.35 -6.10
C ILE A 167 -12.95 -10.17 -7.33
N GLY A 168 -13.95 -10.30 -8.21
CA GLY A 168 -13.83 -10.97 -9.49
C GLY A 168 -13.47 -10.02 -10.64
N PRO A 169 -13.54 -10.51 -11.89
CA PRO A 169 -13.04 -9.78 -13.07
C PRO A 169 -13.97 -8.66 -13.56
N GLN A 170 -15.12 -8.43 -12.93
CA GLN A 170 -16.12 -7.45 -13.35
C GLN A 170 -16.11 -6.25 -12.41
N PHE A 171 -16.20 -5.04 -12.99
CA PHE A 171 -16.46 -3.83 -12.22
C PHE A 171 -17.91 -3.37 -12.41
N ILE A 172 -18.64 -3.30 -11.29
CA ILE A 172 -19.99 -2.74 -11.21
C ILE A 172 -19.87 -1.36 -10.58
N ASN A 173 -20.39 -0.34 -11.26
CA ASN A 173 -20.41 1.02 -10.74
C ASN A 173 -21.26 1.06 -9.46
N PRO A 174 -20.69 1.42 -8.30
CA PRO A 174 -21.40 1.35 -7.03
C PRO A 174 -22.49 2.43 -6.90
N GLU A 175 -22.45 3.50 -7.70
CA GLU A 175 -23.43 4.59 -7.66
C GLU A 175 -24.63 4.34 -8.56
N THR A 176 -24.48 3.52 -9.61
CA THR A 176 -25.54 3.28 -10.61
C THR A 176 -26.00 1.83 -10.69
N GLY A 177 -25.23 0.88 -10.16
CA GLY A 177 -25.45 -0.56 -10.31
C GLY A 177 -25.19 -1.10 -11.72
N ALA A 178 -24.73 -0.24 -12.66
CA ALA A 178 -24.42 -0.66 -14.01
C ALA A 178 -23.06 -1.36 -14.09
N VAL A 179 -22.91 -2.29 -15.03
CA VAL A 179 -21.61 -2.91 -15.33
C VAL A 179 -20.79 -1.93 -16.15
N SER A 180 -19.73 -1.38 -15.56
CA SER A 180 -18.81 -0.46 -16.23
C SER A 180 -17.73 -1.20 -17.00
N ILE A 181 -17.19 -2.27 -16.42
CA ILE A 181 -16.22 -3.14 -17.07
C ILE A 181 -16.73 -4.58 -16.97
N PRO A 182 -17.09 -5.22 -18.10
CA PRO A 182 -17.47 -6.62 -18.08
C PRO A 182 -16.26 -7.49 -17.71
N GLY A 183 -16.51 -8.64 -17.09
CA GLY A 183 -15.46 -9.64 -16.94
C GLY A 183 -14.90 -10.03 -18.31
N ALA A 184 -13.58 -9.99 -18.47
CA ALA A 184 -12.97 -10.60 -19.63
C ALA A 184 -13.22 -12.12 -19.57
N GLY A 185 -13.34 -12.77 -20.73
CA GLY A 185 -13.62 -14.22 -20.82
C GLY A 185 -12.68 -15.06 -19.93
N SER A 186 -13.11 -16.27 -19.59
CA SER A 186 -12.46 -17.14 -18.57
C SER A 186 -10.93 -17.11 -18.62
N GLY A 187 -10.31 -16.63 -17.54
CA GLY A 187 -8.85 -16.62 -17.38
C GLY A 187 -8.12 -15.39 -17.92
N SER A 188 -8.82 -14.41 -18.52
CA SER A 188 -8.20 -13.15 -18.93
C SER A 188 -8.11 -12.17 -17.76
N PRO A 189 -6.92 -11.61 -17.47
CA PRO A 189 -6.76 -10.57 -16.46
C PRO A 189 -7.22 -9.17 -16.92
N ALA A 190 -7.55 -8.99 -18.21
CA ALA A 190 -8.01 -7.72 -18.77
C ALA A 190 -9.48 -7.39 -18.41
N GLY A 191 -9.83 -7.47 -17.13
CA GLY A 191 -11.14 -7.16 -16.57
C GLY A 191 -11.11 -5.93 -15.66
N GLY A 192 -12.19 -5.75 -14.91
CA GLY A 192 -12.38 -4.67 -13.94
C GLY A 192 -11.99 -5.03 -12.51
N ALA A 193 -11.12 -6.04 -12.30
CA ALA A 193 -10.79 -6.50 -10.95
C ALA A 193 -10.09 -5.39 -10.12
N LEU A 194 -9.11 -4.70 -10.70
CA LEU A 194 -8.43 -3.57 -10.04
C LEU A 194 -9.42 -2.45 -9.71
N GLU A 195 -10.26 -2.06 -10.68
CA GLU A 195 -11.28 -1.03 -10.46
C GLU A 195 -12.24 -1.40 -9.32
N ALA A 196 -12.63 -2.66 -9.22
CA ALA A 196 -13.51 -3.14 -8.16
C ALA A 196 -12.81 -3.19 -6.79
N GLN A 197 -11.57 -3.68 -6.73
CA GLN A 197 -10.84 -3.76 -5.46
C GLN A 197 -10.39 -2.38 -4.94
N ALA A 198 -10.08 -1.43 -5.82
CA ALA A 198 -9.60 -0.11 -5.44
C ALA A 198 -10.61 0.70 -4.59
N ILE A 199 -11.91 0.39 -4.68
CA ILE A 199 -12.96 1.18 -4.04
C ILE A 199 -13.50 0.59 -2.73
N ASP A 200 -13.34 -0.72 -2.50
CA ASP A 200 -13.83 -1.39 -1.29
C ASP A 200 -13.19 -0.81 -0.01
N PRO A 201 -11.85 -0.60 0.06
CA PRO A 201 -11.21 -0.07 1.27
C PRO A 201 -11.70 1.33 1.66
N ILE A 202 -12.10 2.15 0.68
CA ILE A 202 -12.52 3.55 0.89
C ILE A 202 -13.76 3.63 1.79
N LEU A 203 -14.67 2.64 1.67
CA LEU A 203 -15.91 2.57 2.45
C LEU A 203 -15.78 1.65 3.68
N SER A 204 -14.76 0.80 3.72
CA SER A 204 -14.53 -0.15 4.82
C SER A 204 -14.23 0.56 6.14
N GLU A 205 -15.07 0.36 7.15
CA GLU A 205 -14.93 0.94 8.51
C GLU A 205 -13.61 0.59 9.20
N ILE A 206 -13.01 -0.53 8.82
CA ILE A 206 -11.74 -1.00 9.37
C ILE A 206 -10.57 -0.31 8.66
N GLU A 207 -10.68 -0.13 7.33
CA GLU A 207 -9.55 0.33 6.52
C GLU A 207 -9.51 1.86 6.43
N MET A 208 -10.46 2.50 5.75
CA MET A 208 -10.44 3.95 5.49
C MET A 208 -11.74 4.67 5.83
N GLY A 209 -12.83 3.95 6.09
CA GLY A 209 -14.19 4.47 6.20
C GLY A 209 -14.67 4.78 7.62
N CYS A 210 -16.00 4.89 7.73
CA CYS A 210 -16.78 5.08 8.96
C CYS A 210 -18.13 4.36 8.81
N ASP A 211 -18.86 4.22 9.90
CA ASP A 211 -20.06 3.38 10.10
C ASP A 211 -21.19 3.46 9.04
N SER A 212 -21.21 4.53 8.25
CA SER A 212 -22.28 4.81 7.27
C SER A 212 -21.79 5.58 6.05
N ARG A 213 -20.50 5.48 5.73
CA ARG A 213 -19.86 6.28 4.69
C ARG A 213 -20.48 6.06 3.32
N SER A 214 -20.77 7.15 2.61
CA SER A 214 -21.28 7.14 1.25
C SER A 214 -20.28 7.73 0.23
N TRP A 215 -20.53 7.51 -1.06
CA TRP A 215 -19.77 8.15 -2.14
C TRP A 215 -19.95 9.68 -2.20
N ASP A 216 -21.07 10.19 -1.68
CA ASP A 216 -21.27 11.63 -1.53
C ASP A 216 -20.31 12.21 -0.49
N ASP A 217 -20.05 11.48 0.60
CA ASP A 217 -19.08 11.87 1.63
C ASP A 217 -17.64 11.84 1.09
N VAL A 218 -17.29 10.78 0.35
CA VAL A 218 -15.97 10.68 -0.32
C VAL A 218 -15.77 11.84 -1.30
N ARG A 219 -16.79 12.16 -2.11
CA ARG A 219 -16.75 13.27 -3.05
C ARG A 219 -16.60 14.61 -2.34
N ALA A 220 -17.41 14.87 -1.32
CA ALA A 220 -17.36 16.13 -0.57
C ALA A 220 -15.97 16.35 0.06
N ARG A 221 -15.37 15.27 0.56
CA ARG A 221 -14.02 15.26 1.14
C ARG A 221 -12.95 15.60 0.10
N LEU A 222 -12.94 14.93 -1.06
CA LEU A 222 -11.99 15.25 -2.14
C LEU A 222 -12.15 16.69 -2.66
N LEU A 223 -13.38 17.21 -2.73
CA LEU A 223 -13.62 18.59 -3.14
C LEU A 223 -13.12 19.63 -2.13
N ALA A 224 -13.02 19.26 -0.85
CA ALA A 224 -12.54 20.14 0.21
C ALA A 224 -11.03 19.97 0.49
N ALA A 225 -10.42 18.89 0.03
CA ALA A 225 -9.02 18.56 0.29
C ALA A 225 -8.07 19.43 -0.54
N VAL A 226 -6.94 19.79 0.06
CA VAL A 226 -5.74 20.20 -0.67
C VAL A 226 -4.97 18.90 -0.99
N PRO A 227 -4.71 18.57 -2.27
CA PRO A 227 -4.06 17.30 -2.61
C PRO A 227 -2.74 17.10 -1.87
N LEU A 228 -2.59 15.95 -1.22
CA LEU A 228 -1.39 15.53 -0.47
C LEU A 228 -0.96 16.51 0.63
N GLN A 229 -1.93 17.19 1.27
CA GLN A 229 -1.65 18.21 2.29
C GLN A 229 -0.72 17.72 3.41
N TYR A 230 -0.84 16.45 3.81
CA TYR A 230 -0.10 15.84 4.91
C TYR A 230 1.05 14.95 4.42
N SER A 231 1.45 15.05 3.15
CA SER A 231 2.57 14.28 2.61
C SER A 231 3.79 15.17 2.37
N THR A 232 4.98 14.62 2.61
CA THR A 232 6.26 15.28 2.35
C THR A 232 7.02 14.59 1.21
N ASN A 233 8.18 15.12 0.81
CA ASN A 233 9.04 14.54 -0.25
C ASN A 233 8.28 14.18 -1.54
N ILE A 234 7.33 15.03 -1.95
CA ILE A 234 6.46 14.77 -3.11
C ILE A 234 7.33 14.61 -4.38
N PRO A 235 7.20 13.50 -5.14
CA PRO A 235 7.96 13.28 -6.35
C PRO A 235 7.82 14.44 -7.34
N VAL A 236 8.90 14.79 -8.04
CA VAL A 236 8.96 15.96 -8.92
C VAL A 236 7.82 15.98 -9.96
N ALA A 237 7.45 14.83 -10.50
CA ALA A 237 6.36 14.72 -11.46
C ALA A 237 5.00 15.09 -10.82
N MET A 238 4.74 14.64 -9.59
CA MET A 238 3.52 14.99 -8.85
C MET A 238 3.52 16.47 -8.47
N ALA A 239 4.62 16.99 -7.94
CA ALA A 239 4.73 18.42 -7.61
C ALA A 239 4.52 19.33 -8.84
N SER A 240 5.08 18.93 -9.99
CA SER A 240 4.89 19.64 -11.27
C SER A 240 3.45 19.58 -11.77
N THR A 241 2.75 18.48 -11.51
CA THR A 241 1.31 18.35 -11.80
C THR A 241 0.48 19.24 -10.88
N LEU A 242 0.74 19.28 -9.57
CA LEU A 242 0.02 20.15 -8.62
C LEU A 242 0.20 21.64 -8.93
N ALA A 243 1.37 22.04 -9.43
CA ALA A 243 1.60 23.41 -9.89
C ALA A 243 0.66 23.84 -11.05
N GLN A 244 0.17 22.87 -11.83
CA GLN A 244 -0.74 23.10 -12.96
C GLN A 244 -2.20 22.81 -12.61
N PHE A 245 -2.44 21.82 -11.75
CA PHE A 245 -3.74 21.31 -11.34
C PHE A 245 -3.81 21.30 -9.79
N PRO A 246 -4.11 22.45 -9.17
CA PRO A 246 -3.90 22.66 -7.73
C PRO A 246 -4.95 21.99 -6.83
N ASP A 247 -6.04 21.46 -7.39
CA ASP A 247 -7.12 20.82 -6.64
C ASP A 247 -7.65 19.57 -7.37
N TYR A 248 -8.43 18.75 -6.66
CA TYR A 248 -8.99 17.53 -7.25
C TYR A 248 -9.95 17.78 -8.41
N SER A 249 -10.68 18.89 -8.45
CA SER A 249 -11.52 19.23 -9.60
C SER A 249 -10.66 19.44 -10.86
N ALA A 250 -9.51 20.10 -10.72
CA ALA A 250 -8.53 20.29 -11.78
C ALA A 250 -7.85 18.96 -12.18
N LEU A 251 -7.46 18.12 -11.21
CA LEU A 251 -6.86 16.80 -11.48
C LEU A 251 -7.84 15.84 -12.19
N PHE A 252 -9.13 15.84 -11.83
CA PHE A 252 -10.14 15.08 -12.54
C PHE A 252 -10.41 15.65 -13.94
N THR A 253 -10.35 16.98 -14.10
CA THR A 253 -10.44 17.60 -15.43
C THR A 253 -9.28 17.18 -16.32
N MET A 254 -8.06 17.10 -15.76
CA MET A 254 -6.88 16.59 -16.46
C MET A 254 -7.08 15.15 -16.94
N ALA A 255 -7.53 14.25 -16.06
CA ALA A 255 -7.64 12.82 -16.36
C ALA A 255 -8.86 12.42 -17.20
N PHE A 256 -9.99 13.12 -17.04
CA PHE A 256 -11.29 12.73 -17.64
C PHE A 256 -11.93 13.82 -18.49
N GLY A 257 -11.30 15.00 -18.63
CA GLY A 257 -11.85 16.14 -19.37
C GLY A 257 -13.00 16.86 -18.65
N THR A 258 -13.27 16.53 -17.38
CA THR A 258 -14.37 17.10 -16.59
C THR A 258 -14.05 17.03 -15.09
N PRO A 259 -14.48 18.03 -14.30
CA PRO A 259 -14.21 18.07 -12.86
C PRO A 259 -15.09 17.11 -12.05
N THR A 260 -16.05 16.42 -12.68
CA THR A 260 -16.98 15.56 -11.95
C THR A 260 -16.24 14.36 -11.35
N ILE A 261 -16.33 14.23 -10.04
CA ILE A 261 -15.79 13.12 -9.26
C ILE A 261 -16.89 12.08 -9.08
N THR A 262 -16.63 10.83 -9.47
CA THR A 262 -17.51 9.67 -9.29
C THR A 262 -16.71 8.50 -8.75
N ALA A 263 -17.37 7.54 -8.12
CA ALA A 263 -16.77 6.30 -7.66
C ALA A 263 -16.06 5.56 -8.80
N GLU A 264 -16.70 5.52 -9.97
CA GLU A 264 -16.14 4.93 -11.19
C GLU A 264 -14.86 5.63 -11.66
N ARG A 265 -14.79 6.96 -11.60
CA ARG A 265 -13.58 7.69 -12.00
C ARG A 265 -12.45 7.55 -10.99
N ILE A 266 -12.79 7.49 -9.70
CA ILE A 266 -11.82 7.16 -8.64
C ILE A 266 -11.23 5.76 -8.91
N ALA A 267 -12.10 4.75 -9.09
CA ALA A 267 -11.70 3.39 -9.43
C ALA A 267 -10.80 3.34 -10.68
N PHE A 268 -11.21 4.04 -11.74
CA PHE A 268 -10.49 4.04 -13.01
C PHE A 268 -9.11 4.66 -12.90
N ALA A 269 -8.98 5.75 -12.15
CA ALA A 269 -7.70 6.42 -11.95
C ALA A 269 -6.77 5.55 -11.09
N ILE A 270 -7.23 5.05 -9.94
CA ILE A 270 -6.41 4.20 -9.06
C ILE A 270 -5.94 2.95 -9.82
N ALA A 271 -6.85 2.26 -10.50
CA ALA A 271 -6.50 1.07 -11.28
C ALA A 271 -5.53 1.38 -12.45
N ALA A 272 -5.59 2.58 -13.04
CA ALA A 272 -4.60 3.00 -14.04
C ALA A 272 -3.21 3.16 -13.42
N TYR A 273 -3.11 3.74 -12.22
CA TYR A 273 -1.85 3.80 -11.49
C TYR A 273 -1.33 2.42 -11.09
N GLU A 274 -2.17 1.55 -10.55
CA GLU A 274 -1.76 0.18 -10.17
C GLU A 274 -1.22 -0.63 -11.36
N ARG A 275 -1.72 -0.37 -12.58
CA ARG A 275 -1.16 -0.95 -13.82
C ARG A 275 0.28 -0.52 -14.11
N THR A 276 0.73 0.62 -13.58
CA THR A 276 2.13 1.06 -13.68
C THR A 276 3.07 0.32 -12.73
N LEU A 277 2.53 -0.30 -11.67
CA LEU A 277 3.29 -1.00 -10.63
C LEU A 277 3.71 -2.42 -11.08
N ASN A 278 4.41 -2.48 -12.21
CA ASN A 278 4.85 -3.72 -12.86
C ASN A 278 6.32 -4.06 -12.51
N PRO A 279 6.58 -5.14 -11.75
CA PRO A 279 7.93 -5.54 -11.35
C PRO A 279 8.59 -6.42 -12.42
N ASP A 280 9.02 -5.80 -13.52
CA ASP A 280 9.54 -6.45 -14.73
C ASP A 280 11.06 -6.38 -14.94
N GLN A 281 11.82 -5.96 -13.93
CA GLN A 281 13.28 -5.82 -13.99
C GLN A 281 14.00 -6.57 -12.87
N THR A 282 13.53 -7.76 -12.52
CA THR A 282 14.17 -8.62 -11.51
C THR A 282 15.46 -9.27 -12.04
N PRO A 283 16.40 -9.69 -11.17
CA PRO A 283 17.51 -10.57 -11.54
C PRO A 283 17.06 -11.81 -12.34
N PHE A 284 15.91 -12.39 -11.98
CA PHE A 284 15.32 -13.50 -12.73
C PHE A 284 14.88 -13.12 -14.15
N ASP A 285 14.30 -11.93 -14.37
CA ASP A 285 13.95 -11.45 -15.71
C ASP A 285 15.18 -11.26 -16.60
N LEU A 286 16.25 -10.69 -16.04
CA LEU A 286 17.54 -10.55 -16.72
C LEU A 286 18.16 -11.91 -17.07
N PHE A 287 18.00 -12.89 -16.18
CA PHE A 287 18.43 -14.27 -16.43
C PHE A 287 17.63 -14.90 -17.58
N LEU A 288 16.30 -14.78 -17.59
CA LEU A 288 15.45 -15.27 -18.69
C LEU A 288 15.74 -14.55 -20.01
N ALA A 289 16.17 -13.29 -19.97
CA ALA A 289 16.62 -12.52 -21.13
C ALA A 289 18.02 -12.95 -21.66
N GLY A 290 18.66 -13.93 -21.02
CA GLY A 290 19.91 -14.53 -21.46
C GLY A 290 21.17 -14.00 -20.78
N ASN A 291 21.05 -13.28 -19.66
CA ASN A 291 22.20 -12.92 -18.83
C ASN A 291 22.42 -13.97 -17.71
N PRO A 292 23.32 -14.97 -17.89
CA PRO A 292 23.52 -16.03 -16.91
C PRO A 292 24.15 -15.53 -15.59
N ASN A 293 24.70 -14.32 -15.58
CA ASN A 293 25.33 -13.74 -14.39
C ASN A 293 24.35 -12.86 -13.58
N ALA A 294 23.09 -12.74 -14.01
CA ALA A 294 22.09 -11.98 -13.28
C ALA A 294 21.68 -12.66 -11.97
N MET A 295 21.78 -13.99 -11.87
CA MET A 295 21.52 -14.76 -10.66
C MET A 295 22.78 -15.50 -10.19
N SER A 296 22.94 -15.64 -8.88
CA SER A 296 23.99 -16.47 -8.27
C SER A 296 23.86 -17.94 -8.70
N ASN A 297 24.94 -18.72 -8.56
CA ASN A 297 24.87 -20.17 -8.83
C ASN A 297 23.86 -20.89 -7.91
N ASP A 298 23.70 -20.40 -6.68
CA ASP A 298 22.79 -20.98 -5.70
C ASP A 298 21.34 -20.62 -6.03
N ALA A 299 21.06 -19.38 -6.45
CA ALA A 299 19.76 -18.99 -6.99
C ALA A 299 19.39 -19.77 -8.27
N GLN A 300 20.35 -20.06 -9.16
CA GLN A 300 20.11 -20.92 -10.33
C GLN A 300 19.80 -22.37 -9.93
N GLN A 301 20.49 -22.92 -8.92
CA GLN A 301 20.14 -24.23 -8.35
C GLN A 301 18.76 -24.19 -7.69
N GLY A 302 18.44 -23.11 -6.99
CA GLY A 302 17.14 -22.81 -6.40
C GLY A 302 16.02 -22.86 -7.42
N PHE A 303 16.17 -22.15 -8.53
CA PHE A 303 15.22 -22.16 -9.63
C PHE A 303 14.98 -23.57 -10.19
N ASN A 304 16.03 -24.36 -10.36
CA ASN A 304 15.89 -25.76 -10.82
C ASN A 304 15.11 -26.62 -9.82
N ARG A 305 15.29 -26.41 -8.51
CA ARG A 305 14.53 -27.12 -7.47
C ARG A 305 13.08 -26.63 -7.41
N PHE A 306 12.89 -25.32 -7.47
CA PHE A 306 11.58 -24.67 -7.48
C PHE A 306 10.70 -25.19 -8.61
N GLN A 307 11.26 -25.37 -9.82
CA GLN A 307 10.53 -25.94 -10.96
C GLN A 307 9.98 -27.35 -10.70
N ASN A 308 10.61 -28.13 -9.82
CA ASN A 308 10.16 -29.49 -9.50
C ASN A 308 9.21 -29.53 -8.29
N ALA A 309 9.37 -28.61 -7.33
CA ALA A 309 8.66 -28.65 -6.05
C ALA A 309 7.48 -27.68 -5.96
N CYS A 310 7.53 -26.54 -6.63
CA CYS A 310 6.64 -25.39 -6.40
C CYS A 310 5.83 -24.99 -7.63
N LEU A 311 6.35 -25.31 -8.83
CA LEU A 311 5.75 -24.95 -10.13
C LEU A 311 4.28 -25.37 -10.33
N PRO A 312 3.77 -26.49 -9.76
CA PRO A 312 2.37 -26.87 -9.96
C PRO A 312 1.35 -25.78 -9.58
N CYS A 313 1.65 -24.98 -8.54
CA CYS A 313 0.80 -23.85 -8.15
C CYS A 313 1.46 -22.51 -8.50
N HIS A 314 2.79 -22.41 -8.42
CA HIS A 314 3.53 -21.19 -8.74
C HIS A 314 4.11 -21.20 -10.15
N GLY A 315 3.26 -21.46 -11.14
CA GLY A 315 3.60 -21.48 -12.56
C GLY A 315 3.39 -20.14 -13.28
N GLY A 316 3.80 -20.10 -14.55
CA GLY A 316 3.58 -18.95 -15.43
C GLY A 316 4.39 -17.70 -15.07
N PRO A 317 4.23 -16.60 -15.82
CA PRO A 317 5.06 -15.39 -15.69
C PRO A 317 5.09 -14.72 -14.31
N PHE A 318 4.04 -14.92 -13.53
CA PHE A 318 3.83 -14.30 -12.21
C PHE A 318 4.14 -15.25 -11.05
N LEU A 319 4.51 -16.50 -11.36
CA LEU A 319 4.72 -17.55 -10.38
C LEU A 319 3.45 -17.75 -9.52
N SER A 320 2.30 -17.84 -10.19
CA SER A 320 1.00 -18.09 -9.59
C SER A 320 0.03 -18.62 -10.66
N ASP A 321 -0.71 -19.66 -10.29
CA ASP A 321 -1.82 -20.20 -11.07
C ASP A 321 -3.14 -19.43 -10.87
N ASN A 322 -3.18 -18.47 -9.93
CA ASN A 322 -4.38 -17.76 -9.50
C ASN A 322 -5.54 -18.68 -9.04
N VAL A 323 -5.23 -19.93 -8.67
CA VAL A 323 -6.19 -20.91 -8.15
C VAL A 323 -6.21 -20.82 -6.62
N PHE A 324 -7.29 -21.33 -6.03
CA PHE A 324 -7.50 -21.35 -4.58
C PHE A 324 -7.16 -22.72 -4.03
N HIS A 325 -6.20 -22.77 -3.10
CA HIS A 325 -5.71 -23.98 -2.48
C HIS A 325 -5.82 -23.89 -0.97
N ASP A 326 -6.04 -25.02 -0.32
CA ASP A 326 -5.82 -25.17 1.11
C ASP A 326 -4.47 -25.89 1.29
N ILE A 327 -3.50 -25.15 1.81
CA ILE A 327 -2.13 -25.62 2.02
C ILE A 327 -1.83 -25.94 3.49
N GLY A 328 -2.82 -25.78 4.38
CA GLY A 328 -2.65 -26.06 5.81
C GLY A 328 -1.93 -24.98 6.62
N VAL A 329 -2.15 -23.68 6.31
CA VAL A 329 -1.62 -22.57 7.12
C VAL A 329 -2.27 -22.53 8.51
N ARG A 330 -3.57 -22.84 8.56
CA ARG A 330 -4.39 -22.91 9.78
C ARG A 330 -5.55 -23.88 9.58
N PRO A 331 -6.25 -24.29 10.65
CA PRO A 331 -7.46 -25.09 10.50
C PRO A 331 -8.51 -24.40 9.61
N GLU A 332 -9.17 -25.16 8.74
CA GLU A 332 -10.13 -24.62 7.76
C GLU A 332 -11.38 -23.96 8.39
N ASN A 333 -11.63 -24.17 9.68
CA ASN A 333 -12.72 -23.58 10.44
C ASN A 333 -12.37 -22.25 11.12
N GLU A 334 -11.09 -21.89 11.18
CA GLU A 334 -10.61 -20.65 11.80
C GLU A 334 -10.72 -19.45 10.84
N ASP A 335 -10.28 -19.63 9.59
CA ASP A 335 -10.57 -18.71 8.48
C ASP A 335 -11.12 -19.51 7.31
N LEU A 336 -12.42 -19.35 7.05
CA LEU A 336 -13.14 -20.10 6.02
C LEU A 336 -12.69 -19.74 4.60
N GLY A 337 -11.93 -18.64 4.41
CA GLY A 337 -11.36 -18.26 3.13
C GLY A 337 -12.41 -18.09 2.04
N ARG A 338 -12.16 -18.70 0.89
CA ARG A 338 -13.04 -18.65 -0.29
C ARG A 338 -14.46 -19.14 -0.03
N PHE A 339 -14.69 -20.03 0.93
CA PHE A 339 -16.04 -20.48 1.30
C PHE A 339 -16.98 -19.30 1.63
N LEU A 340 -16.47 -18.22 2.24
CA LEU A 340 -17.27 -17.03 2.55
C LEU A 340 -17.87 -16.36 1.29
N ILE A 341 -17.26 -16.63 0.12
CA ILE A 341 -17.65 -16.05 -1.17
C ILE A 341 -18.52 -17.01 -1.96
N THR A 342 -18.18 -18.31 -1.94
CA THR A 342 -18.86 -19.31 -2.80
C THR A 342 -19.98 -20.06 -2.10
N GLY A 343 -19.95 -20.15 -0.76
CA GLY A 343 -20.83 -21.00 0.03
C GLY A 343 -20.62 -22.50 -0.19
N ASN A 344 -19.61 -22.90 -0.98
CA ASN A 344 -19.36 -24.29 -1.31
C ASN A 344 -18.36 -24.90 -0.33
N ASN A 345 -18.76 -25.95 0.37
CA ASN A 345 -17.91 -26.61 1.38
C ASN A 345 -16.53 -27.00 0.83
N VAL A 346 -16.37 -27.28 -0.46
CA VAL A 346 -15.05 -27.63 -1.02
C VAL A 346 -14.04 -26.48 -1.00
N ASP A 347 -14.49 -25.25 -0.80
CA ASP A 347 -13.68 -24.03 -0.79
C ASP A 347 -13.28 -23.57 0.63
N ARG A 348 -13.61 -24.34 1.67
CA ARG A 348 -13.25 -24.02 3.05
C ARG A 348 -11.73 -23.99 3.24
N GLY A 349 -11.22 -22.95 3.89
CA GLY A 349 -9.79 -22.75 4.14
C GLY A 349 -8.96 -22.49 2.89
N ARG A 350 -9.58 -22.33 1.71
CA ARG A 350 -8.85 -22.13 0.45
C ARG A 350 -8.56 -20.66 0.19
N PHE A 351 -7.32 -20.38 -0.20
CA PHE A 351 -6.83 -19.06 -0.53
C PHE A 351 -6.11 -19.04 -1.88
N LYS A 352 -6.18 -17.90 -2.56
CA LYS A 352 -5.54 -17.68 -3.85
C LYS A 352 -4.03 -17.84 -3.71
N THR A 353 -3.40 -18.59 -4.62
CA THR A 353 -1.94 -18.61 -4.76
C THR A 353 -1.43 -17.18 -5.01
N PRO A 354 -0.66 -16.57 -4.09
CA PRO A 354 -0.13 -15.24 -4.32
C PRO A 354 0.97 -15.29 -5.39
N PRO A 355 1.12 -14.26 -6.25
CA PRO A 355 2.31 -14.14 -7.10
C PRO A 355 3.57 -14.08 -6.22
N LEU A 356 4.72 -14.51 -6.74
CA LEU A 356 6.00 -14.54 -5.99
C LEU A 356 7.00 -13.44 -6.36
N ARG A 357 6.69 -12.58 -7.33
CA ARG A 357 7.52 -11.39 -7.59
C ARG A 357 7.57 -10.50 -6.34
N ASN A 358 8.73 -9.94 -6.04
CA ASN A 358 9.01 -9.18 -4.82
C ASN A 358 8.59 -9.90 -3.53
N VAL A 359 8.72 -11.24 -3.45
CA VAL A 359 8.33 -11.98 -2.25
C VAL A 359 9.26 -11.72 -1.07
N GLU A 360 10.54 -11.49 -1.32
CA GLU A 360 11.51 -11.13 -0.27
C GLU A 360 11.07 -9.95 0.58
N LEU A 361 10.60 -8.88 -0.08
CA LEU A 361 10.31 -7.59 0.55
C LEU A 361 9.06 -7.57 1.44
N ARG A 362 8.23 -8.61 1.43
CA ARG A 362 6.87 -8.56 2.02
C ARG A 362 6.65 -9.52 3.18
N ALA A 363 7.67 -9.77 3.98
CA ALA A 363 7.49 -10.41 5.28
C ALA A 363 6.45 -9.64 6.15
N PRO A 364 5.79 -10.31 7.12
CA PRO A 364 5.70 -11.77 7.24
C PRO A 364 4.83 -12.40 6.13
N TYR A 365 4.65 -13.72 6.13
CA TYR A 365 4.07 -14.47 5.01
C TYR A 365 2.75 -15.17 5.34
N PHE A 366 2.05 -15.58 4.29
CA PHE A 366 0.69 -16.13 4.29
C PHE A 366 -0.39 -15.09 4.64
N HIS A 367 -1.66 -15.49 4.51
CA HIS A 367 -2.80 -14.62 4.75
C HIS A 367 -2.99 -14.21 6.20
N ASN A 368 -2.34 -14.92 7.14
CA ASN A 368 -2.29 -14.57 8.56
C ASN A 368 -0.98 -13.89 8.98
N GLY A 369 0.03 -13.79 8.11
CA GLY A 369 1.35 -13.30 8.50
C GLY A 369 2.09 -14.20 9.50
N GLY A 370 1.79 -15.51 9.51
CA GLY A 370 2.29 -16.44 10.54
C GLY A 370 3.73 -16.95 10.34
N LYS A 371 4.45 -16.53 9.30
CA LYS A 371 5.87 -16.87 9.09
C LYS A 371 6.68 -15.61 8.88
N GLU A 372 7.81 -15.47 9.57
CA GLU A 372 8.62 -14.24 9.53
C GLU A 372 9.58 -14.23 8.33
N THR A 373 10.16 -15.38 7.98
CA THR A 373 11.21 -15.44 6.95
C THR A 373 10.81 -16.33 5.75
N LEU A 374 11.43 -16.08 4.58
CA LEU A 374 11.29 -16.99 3.43
C LEU A 374 11.73 -18.41 3.77
N LEU A 375 12.74 -18.57 4.64
CA LEU A 375 13.15 -19.89 5.11
C LEU A 375 12.04 -20.57 5.92
N ASP A 376 11.30 -19.84 6.74
CA ASP A 376 10.14 -20.40 7.46
C ASP A 376 9.02 -20.83 6.52
N VAL A 377 8.79 -20.09 5.43
CA VAL A 377 7.87 -20.49 4.36
C VAL A 377 8.35 -21.78 3.68
N VAL A 378 9.62 -21.87 3.30
CA VAL A 378 10.17 -23.09 2.70
C VAL A 378 10.13 -24.26 3.69
N ASN A 379 10.35 -24.01 4.98
CA ASN A 379 10.24 -25.01 6.05
C ASN A 379 8.81 -25.52 6.23
N PHE A 380 7.82 -24.62 6.15
CA PHE A 380 6.41 -24.97 6.17
C PHE A 380 6.07 -25.98 5.08
N TYR A 381 6.44 -25.68 3.82
CA TYR A 381 6.22 -26.62 2.71
C TYR A 381 7.05 -27.91 2.89
N ASN A 382 8.27 -27.80 3.41
CA ASN A 382 9.12 -28.96 3.66
C ASN A 382 8.53 -29.93 4.70
N GLY A 383 7.78 -29.41 5.68
CA GLY A 383 7.06 -30.17 6.70
C GLY A 383 5.67 -30.65 6.28
N GLY A 384 5.14 -30.15 5.16
CA GLY A 384 3.80 -30.49 4.66
C GLY A 384 2.68 -29.58 5.15
N GLY A 385 3.00 -28.36 5.59
CA GLY A 385 2.06 -27.42 6.19
C GLY A 385 1.94 -27.57 7.71
N ASP A 386 1.32 -26.59 8.36
CA ASP A 386 1.11 -26.58 9.82
C ASP A 386 -0.04 -27.52 10.21
N PHE A 387 -1.03 -27.68 9.32
CA PHE A 387 -2.21 -28.52 9.52
C PHE A 387 -2.45 -29.44 8.32
N GLN A 388 -2.88 -30.66 8.62
CA GLN A 388 -3.44 -31.57 7.62
C GLN A 388 -4.96 -31.45 7.67
N ASN A 389 -5.59 -31.11 6.55
CA ASN A 389 -7.05 -30.93 6.45
C ASN A 389 -7.68 -32.10 5.64
N PRO A 390 -7.77 -33.30 6.23
CA PRO A 390 -8.11 -34.55 5.52
C PRO A 390 -9.54 -34.59 4.98
N GLU A 391 -10.43 -33.71 5.43
CA GLU A 391 -11.83 -33.64 4.96
C GLU A 391 -11.95 -33.09 3.53
N GLN A 392 -10.89 -32.46 2.99
CA GLN A 392 -10.89 -31.75 1.70
C GLN A 392 -9.81 -32.21 0.70
N GLY A 393 -8.84 -33.03 1.14
CA GLY A 393 -7.71 -33.46 0.31
C GLY A 393 -6.53 -33.97 1.15
N PRO A 394 -5.42 -34.41 0.50
CA PRO A 394 -4.27 -34.99 1.19
C PRO A 394 -3.39 -33.97 1.95
N GLY A 395 -3.82 -32.70 2.10
CA GLY A 395 -2.97 -31.62 2.58
C GLY A 395 -1.82 -31.32 1.60
N THR A 396 -0.84 -30.52 2.03
CA THR A 396 0.40 -30.32 1.28
C THR A 396 1.38 -31.46 1.61
N PRO A 397 1.78 -32.32 0.66
CA PRO A 397 2.75 -33.36 0.97
C PRO A 397 4.11 -32.76 1.37
N PRO A 398 4.81 -33.32 2.39
CA PRO A 398 6.14 -32.85 2.77
C PRO A 398 7.15 -32.98 1.63
N LEU A 399 7.96 -31.94 1.39
CA LEU A 399 8.98 -31.95 0.33
C LEU A 399 10.22 -32.79 0.68
N GLY A 400 10.58 -32.90 1.97
CA GLY A 400 11.73 -33.71 2.41
C GLY A 400 13.10 -33.23 1.93
N LEU A 401 13.26 -31.93 1.65
CA LEU A 401 14.48 -31.30 1.14
C LEU A 401 15.53 -31.07 2.25
N PRO A 402 16.82 -31.36 1.99
CA PRO A 402 17.91 -31.02 2.89
C PRO A 402 18.06 -29.49 3.02
N LEU A 403 18.70 -29.00 4.10
CA LEU A 403 18.83 -27.57 4.38
C LEU A 403 19.44 -26.76 3.23
N GLY A 404 20.54 -27.25 2.62
CA GLY A 404 21.15 -26.57 1.48
C GLY A 404 20.17 -26.37 0.31
N ALA A 405 19.38 -27.39 -0.01
CA ALA A 405 18.38 -27.28 -1.07
C ALA A 405 17.24 -26.29 -0.74
N ARG A 406 16.93 -26.10 0.55
CA ARG A 406 15.96 -25.10 1.00
C ARG A 406 16.52 -23.69 0.89
N LEU A 407 17.79 -23.49 1.27
CA LEU A 407 18.48 -22.20 1.12
C LEU A 407 18.66 -21.82 -0.35
N ASP A 408 18.98 -22.78 -1.23
CA ASP A 408 19.01 -22.52 -2.67
C ASP A 408 17.66 -21.95 -3.18
N ILE A 409 16.52 -22.49 -2.70
CA ILE A 409 15.19 -21.98 -3.06
C ILE A 409 14.98 -20.57 -2.53
N VAL A 410 15.43 -20.26 -1.31
CA VAL A 410 15.36 -18.90 -0.75
C VAL A 410 16.13 -17.91 -1.63
N GLU A 411 17.36 -18.23 -2.01
CA GLU A 411 18.18 -17.41 -2.92
C GLU A 411 17.48 -17.16 -4.29
N PHE A 412 16.73 -18.15 -4.78
CA PHE A 412 15.91 -17.96 -5.98
C PHE A 412 14.74 -16.99 -5.75
N LEU A 413 14.07 -17.08 -4.60
CA LEU A 413 12.95 -16.20 -4.26
C LEU A 413 13.39 -14.74 -4.09
N GLU A 414 14.59 -14.52 -3.55
CA GLU A 414 15.25 -13.20 -3.46
C GLU A 414 15.60 -12.64 -4.85
N ALA A 415 15.99 -13.51 -5.80
CA ALA A 415 16.21 -13.12 -7.20
C ALA A 415 14.94 -12.65 -7.94
N LEU A 416 13.76 -12.71 -7.31
CA LEU A 416 12.48 -12.19 -7.81
C LEU A 416 12.20 -10.75 -7.37
N THR A 417 13.13 -10.11 -6.67
CA THR A 417 13.02 -8.72 -6.21
C THR A 417 13.44 -7.75 -7.31
N ASP A 418 12.56 -6.80 -7.64
CA ASP A 418 12.84 -5.72 -8.57
C ASP A 418 13.59 -4.60 -7.80
N PRO A 419 14.84 -4.27 -8.18
CA PRO A 419 15.61 -3.26 -7.47
C PRO A 419 14.95 -1.88 -7.44
N ARG A 420 14.04 -1.59 -8.38
CA ARG A 420 13.30 -0.32 -8.38
C ARG A 420 12.26 -0.29 -7.28
N ALA A 421 11.59 -1.41 -7.00
CA ALA A 421 10.62 -1.51 -5.92
C ALA A 421 11.30 -1.41 -4.55
N GLU A 422 12.41 -2.11 -4.37
CA GLU A 422 13.23 -2.06 -3.14
C GLU A 422 13.74 -0.65 -2.81
N GLN A 423 14.04 0.16 -3.84
CA GLN A 423 14.65 1.48 -3.69
C GLN A 423 13.67 2.65 -3.87
N GLY A 424 12.36 2.39 -4.01
CA GLY A 424 11.38 3.45 -4.24
C GLY A 424 11.63 4.25 -5.53
N LEU A 425 12.16 3.61 -6.57
CA LEU A 425 12.47 4.25 -7.86
C LEU A 425 11.27 4.17 -8.81
N PRO A 426 11.11 5.13 -9.74
CA PRO A 426 10.02 5.10 -10.71
C PRO A 426 9.89 3.74 -11.45
N PRO A 427 8.67 3.19 -11.59
CA PRO A 427 7.35 3.80 -11.29
C PRO A 427 6.90 3.69 -9.83
N PHE A 428 7.73 3.11 -8.96
CA PHE A 428 7.43 2.87 -7.55
C PHE A 428 7.76 4.07 -6.64
N ASP A 429 8.25 5.18 -7.20
CA ASP A 429 8.47 6.42 -6.45
C ASP A 429 7.15 6.93 -5.85
N HIS A 430 7.21 7.52 -4.66
CA HIS A 430 6.02 7.99 -3.96
C HIS A 430 6.36 9.14 -3.01
N PRO A 431 5.36 9.94 -2.57
CA PRO A 431 5.57 10.89 -1.49
C PRO A 431 5.85 10.16 -0.16
N SER A 432 6.55 10.82 0.76
CA SER A 432 6.65 10.33 2.13
C SER A 432 5.31 10.48 2.84
N MET A 433 4.91 9.40 3.51
CA MET A 433 3.70 9.34 4.33
C MET A 433 3.92 10.09 5.66
N PRO A 434 2.87 10.68 6.24
CA PRO A 434 2.99 11.31 7.55
C PRO A 434 3.35 10.27 8.60
N VAL A 435 4.19 10.69 9.54
CA VAL A 435 4.69 9.83 10.63
C VAL A 435 3.59 9.66 11.66
N TYR A 436 3.43 8.43 12.17
CA TYR A 436 2.50 8.15 13.24
C TYR A 436 3.21 8.30 14.58
N PHE A 437 2.61 9.03 15.50
CA PHE A 437 3.12 9.19 16.85
C PHE A 437 1.98 9.26 17.86
N ARG A 438 2.34 9.18 19.14
CA ARG A 438 1.46 9.40 20.27
C ARG A 438 1.80 10.76 20.88
N ARG A 439 0.88 11.72 20.82
CA ARG A 439 1.14 13.05 21.39
C ARG A 439 1.36 12.94 22.89
N GLY A 440 2.39 13.62 23.36
CA GLY A 440 2.84 13.55 24.75
C GLY A 440 3.77 12.39 25.08
N ASP A 441 4.02 11.44 24.18
CA ASP A 441 5.09 10.43 24.33
C ASP A 441 6.38 10.95 23.68
N VAL A 442 7.09 11.79 24.43
CA VAL A 442 8.24 12.57 23.96
C VAL A 442 9.50 11.71 23.89
N ASN A 443 9.58 10.68 24.72
CA ASN A 443 10.70 9.76 24.74
C ASN A 443 10.51 8.55 23.79
N SER A 444 9.32 8.41 23.19
CA SER A 444 8.92 7.35 22.26
C SER A 444 9.00 5.93 22.85
N ASP A 445 8.69 5.78 24.13
CA ASP A 445 8.66 4.48 24.82
C ASP A 445 7.29 3.79 24.77
N GLY A 446 6.30 4.45 24.14
CA GLY A 446 4.94 3.97 23.96
C GLY A 446 3.99 4.35 25.09
N VAL A 447 4.46 5.03 26.15
CA VAL A 447 3.67 5.37 27.33
C VAL A 447 3.85 6.84 27.71
N MET A 448 2.78 7.62 27.65
CA MET A 448 2.80 8.97 28.22
C MET A 448 2.83 8.92 29.76
N ASP A 449 3.95 9.35 30.34
CA ASP A 449 4.15 9.48 31.79
C ASP A 449 4.93 10.75 32.19
N ILE A 450 5.41 10.82 33.44
CA ILE A 450 6.11 12.00 33.95
C ILE A 450 7.46 12.23 33.25
N SER A 451 8.08 11.18 32.71
CA SER A 451 9.33 11.26 31.99
C SER A 451 9.20 12.08 30.71
N ASP A 452 8.03 12.11 30.08
CA ASP A 452 7.77 12.94 28.90
C ASP A 452 7.70 14.42 29.22
N ALA A 453 7.01 14.78 30.31
CA ALA A 453 6.99 16.16 30.79
C ALA A 453 8.42 16.64 31.17
N ILE A 454 9.25 15.74 31.70
CA ILE A 454 10.67 16.01 31.94
C ILE A 454 11.40 16.14 30.59
N GLY A 455 11.10 15.29 29.61
CA GLY A 455 11.65 15.33 28.25
C GLY A 455 11.42 16.67 27.57
N VAL A 456 10.19 17.22 27.64
CA VAL A 456 9.89 18.58 27.14
C VAL A 456 10.77 19.63 27.82
N LEU A 457 10.89 19.58 29.15
CA LEU A 457 11.72 20.54 29.89
C LEU A 457 13.21 20.42 29.53
N GLN A 458 13.71 19.19 29.34
CA GLN A 458 15.07 18.94 28.91
C GLN A 458 15.33 19.39 27.47
N TYR A 459 14.34 19.26 26.58
CA TYR A 459 14.38 19.82 25.23
C TYR A 459 14.54 21.34 25.29
N LEU A 460 13.71 22.02 26.11
CA LEU A 460 13.70 23.48 26.22
C LEU A 460 14.94 24.06 26.91
N PHE A 461 15.47 23.40 27.93
CA PHE A 461 16.48 24.00 28.82
C PHE A 461 17.85 23.33 28.76
N ASP A 462 17.91 22.04 28.42
CA ASP A 462 19.14 21.24 28.46
C ASP A 462 19.62 20.82 27.05
N GLY A 463 18.87 21.15 25.99
CA GLY A 463 19.23 20.84 24.61
C GLY A 463 19.08 19.36 24.26
N LEU A 464 18.16 18.65 24.92
CA LEU A 464 17.77 17.30 24.52
C LEU A 464 17.24 17.33 23.08
N VAL A 465 17.64 16.37 22.27
CA VAL A 465 17.05 16.15 20.94
C VAL A 465 15.90 15.15 21.12
N VAL A 466 14.72 15.52 20.66
CA VAL A 466 13.55 14.63 20.60
C VAL A 466 13.40 14.08 19.18
N ASN A 467 12.89 12.85 19.05
CA ASN A 467 12.68 12.24 17.73
C ASN A 467 11.43 12.78 17.03
N CYS A 468 10.49 13.32 17.80
CA CYS A 468 9.20 13.78 17.32
C CYS A 468 8.85 15.09 18.02
N ASP A 469 9.05 16.20 17.31
CA ASP A 469 8.74 17.53 17.82
C ASP A 469 7.23 17.67 18.06
N ASP A 470 6.39 17.07 17.21
CA ASP A 470 4.93 17.05 17.37
C ASP A 470 4.47 16.31 18.64
N ALA A 471 5.24 15.31 19.11
CA ALA A 471 4.95 14.63 20.37
C ALA A 471 5.19 15.56 21.57
N ALA A 472 6.15 16.48 21.47
CA ALA A 472 6.49 17.45 22.51
C ALA A 472 5.56 18.67 22.52
N ASP A 473 4.91 19.00 21.40
CA ASP A 473 3.78 19.93 21.35
C ASP A 473 2.49 19.24 21.83
N ALA A 474 2.37 19.15 23.15
CA ALA A 474 1.29 18.44 23.82
C ALA A 474 -0.05 19.19 23.73
N ASN A 475 -0.02 20.50 23.49
CA ASN A 475 -1.22 21.32 23.39
C ASN A 475 -1.68 21.59 21.94
N ASP A 476 -0.86 21.19 20.96
CA ASP A 476 -1.11 21.27 19.51
C ASP A 476 -1.30 22.73 19.02
N ASP A 477 -0.47 23.64 19.53
CA ASP A 477 -0.47 25.07 19.17
C ASP A 477 0.63 25.46 18.16
N GLY A 478 1.47 24.51 17.75
CA GLY A 478 2.57 24.67 16.80
C GLY A 478 3.85 25.22 17.43
N GLU A 479 3.93 25.37 18.76
CA GLU A 479 5.10 25.87 19.47
C GLU A 479 5.46 25.03 20.71
N ILE A 480 6.58 24.30 20.68
CA ILE A 480 7.06 23.59 21.88
C ILE A 480 7.54 24.60 22.95
N ASN A 481 6.83 24.66 24.09
CA ASN A 481 7.13 25.57 25.19
C ASN A 481 6.73 25.00 26.58
N ILE A 482 6.83 25.83 27.63
CA ILE A 482 6.54 25.36 29.01
C ILE A 482 5.08 24.92 29.18
N SER A 483 4.16 25.48 28.38
CA SER A 483 2.76 25.13 28.44
C SER A 483 2.51 23.65 28.11
N ASP A 484 3.37 23.02 27.30
CA ASP A 484 3.29 21.60 26.96
C ASP A 484 3.64 20.70 28.13
N ALA A 485 4.74 21.00 28.83
CA ALA A 485 5.07 20.30 30.06
C ALA A 485 3.96 20.46 31.10
N VAL A 486 3.35 21.64 31.20
CA VAL A 486 2.19 21.88 32.08
C VAL A 486 0.96 21.09 31.59
N ARG A 487 0.74 20.99 30.28
CA ARG A 487 -0.36 20.26 29.66
C ARG A 487 -0.29 18.77 29.98
N LEU A 488 0.89 18.17 29.84
CA LEU A 488 1.17 16.77 30.19
C LEU A 488 0.96 16.52 31.68
N LEU A 489 1.56 17.34 32.55
CA LEU A 489 1.40 17.18 34.00
C LEU A 489 -0.05 17.36 34.47
N SER A 490 -0.79 18.29 33.85
CA SER A 490 -2.22 18.49 34.12
C SER A 490 -3.04 17.27 33.71
N ARG A 491 -2.74 16.68 32.54
CA ARG A 491 -3.40 15.47 32.06
C ARG A 491 -3.13 14.28 32.99
N LEU A 492 -1.88 14.09 33.42
CA LEU A 492 -1.44 12.98 34.26
C LEU A 492 -1.99 13.05 35.70
N PHE A 493 -1.96 14.23 36.33
CA PHE A 493 -2.22 14.34 37.78
C PHE A 493 -3.55 14.98 38.15
N ASN A 494 -4.12 15.83 37.29
CA ASN A 494 -5.33 16.59 37.61
C ASN A 494 -6.56 16.15 36.79
N GLY A 495 -6.43 15.09 35.98
CA GLY A 495 -7.51 14.66 35.10
C GLY A 495 -7.87 15.75 34.08
N GLY A 496 -6.89 16.53 33.62
CA GLY A 496 -7.08 17.51 32.56
C GLY A 496 -7.65 16.87 31.29
N GLU A 497 -8.23 17.69 30.41
CA GLU A 497 -8.83 17.25 29.14
C GLU A 497 -7.88 16.32 28.35
N PRO A 498 -8.37 15.32 27.60
CA PRO A 498 -7.54 14.51 26.69
C PRO A 498 -6.70 15.39 25.76
N LEU A 499 -5.50 14.95 25.40
CA LEU A 499 -4.67 15.69 24.45
C LEU A 499 -5.38 15.77 23.08
N PRO A 500 -5.10 16.82 22.28
CA PRO A 500 -5.55 16.89 20.88
C PRO A 500 -5.11 15.64 20.10
N ALA A 501 -5.77 15.33 18.98
CA ALA A 501 -5.41 14.18 18.16
C ALA A 501 -4.12 14.44 17.34
N PRO A 502 -3.26 13.43 17.06
CA PRO A 502 -3.25 12.13 17.71
C PRO A 502 -3.01 12.31 19.21
N SER A 503 -3.60 11.48 20.06
CA SER A 503 -3.66 11.77 21.50
C SER A 503 -2.82 10.79 22.32
N GLU A 504 -2.81 10.96 23.64
CA GLU A 504 -2.15 10.02 24.55
C GLU A 504 -2.74 8.60 24.48
N SER A 505 -3.96 8.47 23.96
CA SER A 505 -4.71 7.22 23.89
C SER A 505 -4.84 6.65 22.48
N ALA A 506 -4.29 7.31 21.46
CA ALA A 506 -4.30 6.78 20.11
C ALA A 506 -3.22 7.41 19.22
N GLU A 507 -2.49 6.55 18.50
CA GLU A 507 -1.50 6.97 17.50
C GLU A 507 -2.13 7.47 16.20
N GLY A 508 -1.46 8.42 15.57
CA GLY A 508 -1.83 8.93 14.27
C GLY A 508 -0.85 9.99 13.77
N PRO A 509 -1.10 10.53 12.57
CA PRO A 509 -0.33 11.65 12.05
C PRO A 509 -0.77 12.97 12.67
N ASP A 510 0.13 13.95 12.69
CA ASP A 510 -0.28 15.32 12.99
C ASP A 510 -1.13 15.88 11.85
N LEU A 511 -2.24 16.50 12.21
CA LEU A 511 -3.17 17.15 11.28
C LEU A 511 -3.14 18.67 11.42
N THR A 512 -2.34 19.18 12.35
CA THR A 512 -1.97 20.60 12.41
C THR A 512 -0.95 20.89 11.31
N ILE A 513 -0.97 22.12 10.80
CA ILE A 513 -0.05 22.53 9.74
C ILE A 513 0.89 23.56 10.34
N ASP A 514 2.09 23.11 10.68
CA ASP A 514 3.14 23.95 11.24
C ASP A 514 4.53 23.55 10.70
N GLN A 515 5.57 23.70 11.50
CA GLN A 515 6.97 23.41 11.14
C GLN A 515 7.60 22.34 12.04
N LEU A 516 6.82 21.78 12.97
CA LEU A 516 7.22 20.66 13.79
C LEU A 516 7.13 19.40 12.91
N GLU A 517 8.04 18.47 13.16
CA GLU A 517 8.11 17.23 12.39
C GLU A 517 8.49 16.07 13.32
N CYS A 518 8.04 14.88 12.95
CA CYS A 518 8.54 13.64 13.50
C CYS A 518 9.50 12.96 12.53
N LEU A 519 10.67 12.60 13.03
CA LEU A 519 11.70 11.92 12.27
C LEU A 519 11.36 10.43 12.20
N ASN A 520 11.44 9.87 10.99
CA ASN A 520 11.31 8.43 10.71
C ASN A 520 12.62 7.67 10.96
#